data_AF-A0A015JCW1-F1
#
_entry.id   AF-A0A015JCW1-F1
#
_cell.length_a   1.000
_cell.length_b   1.000
_cell.length_c   1.000
_cell.angle_alpha   90.00
_cell.angle_beta   90.00
_cell.angle_gamma   90.00
#
_symmetry.space_group_name_H-M   'P 1'
#
loop_
_entity.id
_entity.type
_entity.pdbx_description
1 polymer ?
#
loop_
_entity_poly.entity_id
_entity_poly.type
_entity_poly.pdbx_seq_one_letter_code
_entity_poly.pdbx_strand_id
1 'polypeptide(L)'
;MIPIEYEPPVEDARVVIGIDFGTTFSGFSFAYIKPEKEKIEIVVNDNWLGIKGPMKTNTVLQYDEDYEDVIAWGAKALAGEPSKKAKNNQPRPVELFKLHLGDVPESKKPKLPDGITPERAITDYLREMGN
;
A
#
# COMPACT_ATOMS: atom_id res chain seq x y z
N MET A 1 1.92 -23.19 14.20
CA MET A 1 1.63 -21.92 14.88
C MET A 1 2.96 -21.41 15.38
N ILE A 2 3.48 -20.33 14.78
CA ILE A 2 4.70 -19.69 15.28
C ILE A 2 4.29 -18.94 16.55
N PRO A 3 4.96 -19.14 17.70
CA PRO A 3 4.70 -18.33 18.88
C PRO A 3 4.97 -16.88 18.53
N ILE A 4 3.96 -16.03 18.64
CA ILE A 4 4.17 -14.58 18.59
C ILE A 4 4.67 -14.24 20.00
N GLU A 5 5.99 -14.19 20.17
CA GLU A 5 6.56 -13.70 21.42
C GLU A 5 6.16 -12.23 21.56
N TYR A 6 5.55 -11.90 22.70
CA TYR A 6 5.29 -10.52 23.06
C TYR A 6 6.63 -9.85 23.36
N GLU A 7 7.14 -9.10 22.39
CA GLU A 7 8.18 -8.13 22.66
C GLU A 7 7.55 -6.94 23.41
N PRO A 8 8.06 -6.54 24.58
CA PRO A 8 7.58 -5.36 25.26
C PRO A 8 7.73 -4.16 24.32
N PRO A 9 6.77 -3.20 24.35
CA PRO A 9 6.86 -2.02 23.52
C PRO A 9 8.19 -1.31 23.78
N VAL A 10 8.87 -0.91 22.70
CA VAL A 10 10.04 -0.04 22.77
C VAL A 10 9.68 1.15 23.65
N GLU A 11 10.39 1.35 24.76
CA GLU A 11 10.01 2.34 25.80
C GLU A 11 9.88 3.79 25.28
N ASP A 12 10.35 4.08 24.06
CA ASP A 12 10.24 5.37 23.36
C ASP A 12 9.43 5.28 22.04
N ALA A 13 8.38 4.45 21.99
CA ALA A 13 7.46 4.43 20.84
C ALA A 13 6.69 5.77 20.75
N ARG A 14 7.11 6.64 19.83
CA ARG A 14 6.53 7.99 19.65
C ARG A 14 5.26 8.00 18.81
N VAL A 15 5.13 7.02 17.92
CA VAL A 15 4.02 6.87 16.98
C VAL A 15 3.67 5.39 16.86
N VAL A 16 2.38 5.07 16.93
CA VAL A 16 1.82 3.75 16.61
C VAL A 16 0.94 3.91 15.39
N ILE A 17 1.10 3.05 14.39
CA ILE A 17 0.34 3.09 13.14
C ILE A 17 -0.48 1.80 13.01
N GLY A 18 -1.78 1.93 12.77
CA GLY A 18 -2.66 0.85 12.36
C GLY A 18 -2.87 0.91 10.86
N ILE A 19 -2.42 -0.12 10.13
CA ILE A 19 -2.56 -0.22 8.67
C ILE A 19 -3.68 -1.21 8.34
N ASP A 20 -4.69 -0.74 7.63
CA ASP A 20 -5.65 -1.61 6.93
C ASP A 20 -5.13 -1.83 5.50
N PHE A 21 -4.43 -2.94 5.31
CA PHE A 21 -3.94 -3.36 3.99
C PHE A 21 -5.01 -4.23 3.32
N GLY A 22 -5.86 -3.63 2.48
CA GLY A 22 -6.93 -4.32 1.76
C GLY A 22 -6.48 -4.84 0.40
N THR A 23 -7.35 -5.61 -0.29
CA THR A 23 -7.06 -6.09 -1.65
C THR A 23 -7.24 -5.00 -2.70
N THR A 24 -8.19 -4.09 -2.47
CA THR A 24 -8.60 -3.03 -3.42
C THR A 24 -8.29 -1.64 -2.89
N PHE A 25 -8.50 -1.43 -1.59
CA PHE A 25 -8.23 -0.17 -0.93
C PHE A 25 -7.47 -0.42 0.36
N SER A 26 -6.53 0.44 0.68
CA SER A 26 -5.82 0.44 1.94
C SER A 26 -5.89 1.81 2.60
N GLY A 27 -5.73 1.84 3.91
CA GLY A 27 -5.65 3.08 4.68
C GLY A 27 -4.81 2.87 5.93
N PHE A 28 -4.48 3.96 6.61
CA PHE A 28 -3.87 3.86 7.92
C PHE A 28 -4.44 4.92 8.86
N SER A 29 -4.38 4.61 10.15
CA SER A 29 -4.53 5.56 11.23
C SER A 29 -3.27 5.54 12.08
N PHE A 30 -2.99 6.62 12.78
CA PHE A 30 -1.85 6.70 13.66
C PHE A 30 -2.20 7.41 14.96
N ALA A 31 -1.56 6.96 16.03
CA ALA A 31 -1.59 7.59 17.34
C ALA A 31 -0.20 8.11 17.65
N TYR A 32 -0.09 9.32 18.18
CA TYR A 32 1.19 9.89 18.58
C TYR A 32 1.05 10.72 19.86
N ILE A 33 2.15 10.82 20.61
CA ILE A 33 2.26 11.63 21.81
C ILE A 33 2.79 13.00 21.41
N LYS A 34 2.06 14.07 21.78
CA LYS A 34 2.56 15.43 21.60
C LYS A 34 3.57 15.73 22.71
N PRO A 35 4.78 16.23 22.39
CA PRO A 35 5.80 16.56 23.40
C PRO A 35 5.29 17.50 24.50
N GLU A 36 4.30 18.33 24.18
CA GLU A 36 3.76 19.38 25.05
C GLU A 36 2.44 18.99 25.74
N LYS A 37 1.87 17.80 25.48
CA LYS A 37 0.56 17.39 26.03
C LYS A 37 0.55 15.94 26.46
N GLU A 38 0.03 15.65 27.65
CA GLU A 38 -0.25 14.28 28.14
C GLU A 38 -1.39 13.56 27.39
N LYS A 39 -1.86 14.09 26.25
CA LYS A 39 -3.00 13.56 25.51
C LYS A 39 -2.55 12.90 24.22
N ILE A 40 -2.90 11.63 24.06
CA ILE A 40 -2.75 10.86 22.82
C ILE A 40 -3.73 11.42 21.79
N GLU A 41 -3.24 11.76 20.60
CA GLU A 41 -4.08 12.09 19.45
C GLU A 41 -4.09 10.93 18.46
N ILE A 42 -5.29 10.56 18.01
CA ILE A 42 -5.51 9.52 17.00
C ILE A 42 -6.00 10.23 15.73
N VAL A 43 -5.32 9.97 14.62
CA VAL A 43 -5.61 10.56 13.31
C VAL A 43 -5.84 9.44 12.31
N VAL A 44 -6.92 9.52 11.54
CA VAL A 44 -7.14 8.68 10.36
C VAL A 44 -6.60 9.44 9.16
N ASN A 45 -5.71 8.82 8.36
CA ASN A 45 -5.20 9.50 7.18
C ASN A 45 -6.31 9.68 6.13
N ASP A 46 -6.53 10.92 5.72
CA ASP A 46 -7.52 11.29 4.71
C ASP A 46 -6.91 12.08 3.54
N ASN A 47 -5.59 12.21 3.51
CA ASN A 47 -4.85 12.89 2.46
C ASN A 47 -3.97 11.88 1.74
N TRP A 48 -4.28 11.63 0.46
CA TRP A 48 -3.57 10.68 -0.37
C TRP A 48 -3.10 11.38 -1.64
N LEU A 49 -1.78 11.58 -1.76
CA LEU A 49 -1.17 12.17 -2.95
C LEU A 49 -1.75 13.56 -3.31
N GLY A 50 -2.17 14.33 -2.29
CA GLY A 50 -2.80 15.65 -2.42
C GLY A 50 -4.33 15.64 -2.52
N ILE A 51 -4.94 14.46 -2.59
CA ILE A 51 -6.39 14.28 -2.61
C ILE A 51 -6.89 14.16 -1.17
N LYS A 52 -7.53 15.22 -0.66
CA LYS A 52 -8.10 15.27 0.69
C LYS A 52 -9.54 14.73 0.73
N GLY A 53 -9.89 14.01 1.79
CA GLY A 53 -11.23 13.51 2.07
C GLY A 53 -11.35 11.98 2.05
N PRO A 54 -10.78 11.25 1.06
CA PRO A 54 -10.82 9.79 1.07
C PRO A 54 -10.04 9.22 2.26
N MET A 55 -10.67 8.39 3.09
CA MET A 55 -10.00 7.71 4.21
C MET A 55 -9.09 6.54 3.77
N LYS A 56 -9.15 6.19 2.48
CA LYS A 56 -8.41 5.08 1.87
C LYS A 56 -7.96 5.45 0.46
N THR A 57 -6.91 4.79 -0.01
CA THR A 57 -6.39 4.85 -1.38
C THR A 57 -6.35 3.46 -2.02
N ASN A 58 -6.31 3.39 -3.35
CA ASN A 58 -6.27 2.13 -4.08
C ASN A 58 -4.99 1.32 -3.76
N THR A 59 -5.12 0.00 -3.66
CA THR A 59 -4.00 -0.92 -3.44
C THR A 59 -3.43 -1.39 -4.78
N VAL A 60 -2.70 -0.47 -5.42
CA VAL A 60 -2.25 -0.60 -6.81
C VAL A 60 -0.91 0.12 -6.99
N LEU A 61 -0.08 -0.45 -7.88
CA LEU A 61 1.19 0.10 -8.31
C LEU A 61 1.24 0.24 -9.82
N GLN A 62 1.92 1.27 -10.29
CA GLN A 62 2.33 1.43 -11.68
C GLN A 62 3.85 1.47 -11.70
N TYR A 63 4.44 0.53 -12.42
CA TYR A 63 5.88 0.50 -12.67
C TYR A 63 6.21 1.19 -14.00
N ASP A 64 7.48 1.54 -14.17
CA ASP A 64 8.06 1.87 -15.48
C ASP A 64 8.06 0.67 -16.44
N GLU A 65 8.47 0.90 -17.68
CA GLU A 65 8.41 -0.11 -18.76
C GLU A 65 9.26 -1.35 -18.50
N ASP A 66 10.33 -1.21 -17.71
CA ASP A 66 11.28 -2.27 -17.39
C ASP A 66 10.96 -2.97 -16.05
N TYR A 67 9.91 -2.53 -15.35
CA TYR A 67 9.54 -3.00 -14.01
C TYR A 67 10.68 -2.84 -12.99
N GLU A 68 11.48 -1.78 -13.10
CA GLU A 68 12.56 -1.44 -12.17
C GLU A 68 12.03 -0.57 -11.03
N ASP A 69 11.40 0.55 -11.38
CA ASP A 69 10.92 1.55 -10.42
C ASP A 69 9.39 1.69 -10.41
N VAL A 70 8.84 2.02 -9.23
CA VAL A 70 7.45 2.47 -9.10
C VAL A 70 7.36 3.93 -9.49
N ILE A 71 6.57 4.24 -10.52
CA ILE A 71 6.36 5.60 -11.03
C ILE A 71 5.04 6.23 -10.56
N ALA A 72 4.07 5.41 -10.14
CA ALA A 72 2.85 5.87 -9.49
C ALA A 72 2.22 4.77 -8.62
N TRP A 73 1.39 5.17 -7.67
CA TRP A 73 0.63 4.26 -6.80
C TRP A 73 -0.73 4.86 -6.46
N GLY A 74 -1.61 4.06 -5.86
CA GLY A 74 -2.94 4.52 -5.44
C GLY A 74 -3.76 5.06 -6.60
N ALA A 75 -4.54 6.11 -6.36
CA ALA A 75 -5.38 6.71 -7.40
C ALA A 75 -4.59 7.22 -8.62
N LYS A 76 -3.32 7.61 -8.45
CA LYS A 76 -2.47 8.09 -9.55
C LYS A 76 -2.07 6.98 -10.52
N ALA A 77 -1.87 5.75 -10.03
CA ALA A 77 -1.58 4.60 -10.89
C ALA A 77 -2.76 4.29 -11.83
N LEU A 78 -4.01 4.53 -11.39
CA LEU A 78 -5.20 4.33 -12.21
C LEU A 78 -5.47 5.49 -13.19
N ALA A 79 -5.03 6.71 -12.85
CA ALA A 79 -5.17 7.86 -13.74
C ALA A 79 -4.35 7.74 -15.04
N GLY A 80 -3.30 6.90 -15.02
CA GLY A 80 -2.47 6.57 -16.17
C GLY A 80 -2.98 5.42 -17.03
N GLU A 81 -4.12 4.79 -16.68
CA GLU A 81 -4.65 3.68 -17.48
C GLU A 81 -4.88 4.14 -18.93
N PRO A 82 -4.24 3.50 -19.92
CA PRO A 82 -4.45 3.86 -21.30
C PRO A 82 -5.93 3.66 -21.62
N SER A 83 -6.62 4.73 -22.03
CA SER A 83 -7.89 4.56 -22.74
C SER A 83 -7.66 3.54 -23.85
N LYS A 84 -8.63 2.69 -24.18
CA LYS A 84 -8.52 1.66 -25.25
C LYS A 84 -8.02 2.21 -26.61
N LYS A 85 -7.89 3.54 -26.77
CA LYS A 85 -7.44 4.27 -27.96
C LYS A 85 -6.02 4.86 -27.85
N ALA A 86 -5.38 4.92 -26.68
CA ALA A 86 -4.06 5.52 -26.49
C ALA A 86 -2.99 4.42 -26.33
N LYS A 87 -2.11 4.30 -27.33
CA LYS A 87 -0.89 3.48 -27.27
C LYS A 87 0.15 4.17 -26.38
N ASN A 88 -0.02 4.11 -25.07
CA ASN A 88 1.12 4.31 -24.18
C ASN A 88 1.78 2.95 -23.95
N ASN A 89 3.09 2.85 -24.12
CA ASN A 89 3.89 1.64 -23.84
C ASN A 89 3.98 1.33 -22.33
N GLN A 90 3.37 2.17 -21.51
CA GLN A 90 3.33 2.01 -20.06
C GLN A 90 2.67 0.68 -19.69
N PRO A 91 3.28 -0.11 -18.78
CA PRO A 91 2.67 -1.33 -18.28
C PRO A 91 1.28 -1.12 -17.70
N ARG A 92 0.51 -2.20 -17.60
CA ARG A 92 -0.74 -2.12 -16.83
C ARG A 92 -0.43 -2.00 -15.33
N PRO A 93 -1.30 -1.29 -14.58
CA PRO A 93 -1.21 -1.29 -13.14
C PRO A 93 -1.23 -2.71 -12.55
N VAL A 94 -0.44 -2.91 -11.50
CA VAL A 94 -0.35 -4.16 -10.74
C VAL A 94 -1.30 -4.06 -9.55
N GLU A 95 -2.36 -4.87 -9.58
CA GLU A 95 -3.44 -4.88 -8.60
C GLU A 95 -3.58 -6.26 -7.94
N LEU A 96 -4.37 -6.32 -6.85
CA LEU A 96 -4.79 -7.55 -6.18
C LEU A 96 -3.63 -8.42 -5.65
N PHE A 97 -2.40 -7.93 -5.66
CA PHE A 97 -1.21 -8.67 -5.22
C PHE A 97 -1.32 -9.19 -3.78
N LYS A 98 -2.13 -8.55 -2.92
CA LYS A 98 -2.46 -9.06 -1.57
C LYS A 98 -3.08 -10.46 -1.59
N LEU A 99 -3.82 -10.85 -2.65
CA LEU A 99 -4.45 -12.17 -2.73
C LEU A 99 -3.45 -13.33 -2.69
N HIS A 100 -2.16 -13.06 -2.96
CA HIS A 100 -1.08 -14.04 -2.80
C HIS A 100 -0.76 -14.38 -1.34
N LEU A 101 -1.15 -13.54 -0.37
CA LEU A 101 -1.02 -13.82 1.07
C LEU A 101 -2.14 -14.74 1.59
N GLY A 102 -3.25 -14.87 0.86
CA GLY A 102 -4.40 -15.66 1.28
C GLY A 102 -4.34 -17.11 0.83
N ASP A 103 -5.18 -17.94 1.43
CA ASP A 103 -5.44 -19.32 0.97
C ASP A 103 -6.36 -19.29 -0.27
N VAL A 104 -5.81 -18.77 -1.36
CA VAL A 104 -6.47 -18.66 -2.67
C VAL A 104 -5.86 -19.73 -3.57
N PRO A 105 -6.67 -20.57 -4.26
CA PRO A 105 -6.16 -21.54 -5.22
C PRO A 105 -5.27 -20.86 -6.26
N GLU A 106 -4.13 -21.46 -6.62
CA GLU A 106 -3.17 -20.85 -7.56
C GLU A 106 -3.79 -20.43 -8.88
N SER A 107 -4.77 -21.19 -9.39
CA SER A 107 -5.51 -20.87 -10.62
C SER A 107 -6.35 -19.60 -10.54
N LYS A 108 -6.63 -19.10 -9.32
CA LYS A 108 -7.42 -17.89 -9.05
C LYS A 108 -6.56 -16.72 -8.57
N LYS A 109 -5.26 -16.92 -8.32
CA LYS A 109 -4.37 -15.83 -7.93
C LYS A 109 -4.15 -14.88 -9.12
N PRO A 110 -4.06 -13.56 -8.89
CA PRO A 110 -3.80 -12.61 -9.96
C PRO A 110 -2.41 -12.86 -10.54
N LYS A 111 -2.32 -12.84 -11.88
CA LYS A 111 -1.02 -12.93 -12.56
C LYS A 111 -0.27 -11.62 -12.35
N LEU A 112 0.97 -11.72 -11.90
CA LEU A 112 1.88 -10.59 -11.78
C LEU A 112 2.79 -10.54 -13.02
N PRO A 113 3.32 -9.35 -13.38
CA PRO A 113 4.33 -9.23 -14.42
C PRO A 113 5.60 -10.03 -14.11
N ASP A 114 6.33 -10.39 -15.16
CA ASP A 114 7.62 -11.08 -15.01
C ASP A 114 8.57 -10.22 -14.17
N GLY A 115 9.27 -10.85 -13.21
CA GLY A 115 10.17 -10.15 -12.28
C GLY A 115 9.50 -9.41 -11.11
N ILE A 116 8.16 -9.37 -11.05
CA ILE A 116 7.41 -8.84 -9.91
C ILE A 116 6.85 -9.98 -9.06
N THR A 117 7.46 -10.23 -7.90
CA THR A 117 6.92 -11.18 -6.93
C THR A 117 5.84 -10.51 -6.06
N PRO A 118 4.97 -11.30 -5.40
CA PRO A 118 4.02 -10.75 -4.44
C PRO A 118 4.70 -9.96 -3.32
N GLU A 119 5.81 -10.46 -2.78
CA GLU A 119 6.58 -9.81 -1.71
C GLU A 119 7.13 -8.46 -2.16
N ARG A 120 7.65 -8.39 -3.40
CA ARG A 120 8.12 -7.14 -4.00
C ARG A 120 6.98 -6.13 -4.12
N ALA A 121 5.86 -6.52 -4.74
CA ALA A 121 4.71 -5.64 -4.91
C ALA A 121 4.14 -5.14 -3.56
N ILE A 122 4.06 -6.00 -2.54
CA ILE A 122 3.61 -5.60 -1.20
C ILE A 122 4.60 -4.62 -0.57
N THR A 123 5.90 -4.91 -0.65
CA THR A 123 6.95 -4.08 -0.05
C THR A 123 7.01 -2.70 -0.70
N ASP A 124 6.98 -2.65 -2.03
CA ASP A 124 7.00 -1.40 -2.78
C ASP A 124 5.73 -0.56 -2.49
N TYR A 125 4.56 -1.20 -2.40
CA TYR A 125 3.32 -0.49 -2.04
C TYR A 125 3.36 0.11 -0.62
N LEU A 126 3.86 -0.64 0.36
CA LEU A 126 3.98 -0.14 1.73
C LEU A 126 5.07 0.94 1.85
N ARG A 127 6.14 0.86 1.05
CA ARG A 127 7.16 1.92 0.96
C ARG A 127 6.54 3.21 0.42
N GLU A 128 5.79 3.14 -0.67
CA GLU A 128 5.10 4.31 -1.23
C GLU A 128 4.06 4.91 -0.28
N MET A 129 3.38 4.07 0.51
CA MET A 129 2.44 4.54 1.53
C MET A 129 3.10 5.35 2.65
N GLY A 130 4.36 5.07 2.95
CA GLY A 130 5.12 5.75 4.00
C GLY A 130 5.93 6.97 3.53
N ASN A 131 5.94 7.26 2.22
CA ASN A 131 6.69 8.38 1.62
C ASN A 131 6.00 9.75 1.83
#